data_AF-A0A086A080-F1
#
_entry.id   AF-A0A086A080-F1
#
_cell.length_a   1.000
_cell.length_b   1.000
_cell.length_c   1.000
_cell.angle_alpha   90.00
_cell.angle_beta   90.00
_cell.angle_gamma   90.00
#
_symmetry.space_group_name_H-M   'P 1'
#
loop_
_entity.id
_entity.type
_entity.pdbx_description
1 polymer ?
#
loop_
_entity_poly.entity_id
_entity_poly.type
_entity_poly.pdbx_seq_one_letter_code
_entity_poly.pdbx_strand_id
1 'polypeptide(L)'
;MKFKIKNILFPSFLVLCSFVKLQDQDIETGFSETCLKISSEYEMEDEHGNVFNNKTHKFLSLPEFSKILKTVSKYDLDKNTKYEFEESNIGKIEKKVWKNITKENKLISLKKLTFKTVIEQEFSGGKFKNEFEIIDYTITRNEKPKKIYLRIIENEFERITIDNVEYTGVFESRLLGIDEAEEEFDNLLNKK
;
A
#
# COMPACT_ATOMS: atom_id res chain seq x y z
N MET A 1 25.97 44.57 -33.52
CA MET A 1 25.61 43.17 -33.87
C MET A 1 25.00 42.53 -32.63
N LYS A 2 23.68 42.33 -32.59
CA LYS A 2 22.94 41.88 -31.39
C LYS A 2 22.96 40.35 -31.33
N PHE A 3 23.62 39.77 -30.33
CA PHE A 3 23.54 38.34 -30.05
C PHE A 3 22.20 38.02 -29.37
N LYS A 4 21.31 37.35 -30.10
CA LYS A 4 20.12 36.71 -29.53
C LYS A 4 20.54 35.36 -28.95
N ILE A 5 20.58 35.27 -27.62
CA ILE A 5 20.67 33.98 -26.93
C ILE A 5 19.30 33.31 -27.11
N LYS A 6 19.26 32.24 -27.92
CA LYS A 6 18.08 31.37 -28.00
C LYS A 6 18.00 30.58 -26.69
N ASN A 7 16.80 30.55 -26.11
CA ASN A 7 16.44 29.77 -24.94
C ASN A 7 17.03 28.35 -25.04
N ILE A 8 17.97 28.05 -24.14
CA ILE A 8 18.43 26.69 -23.89
C ILE A 8 17.29 26.02 -23.13
N LEU A 9 16.57 25.14 -23.83
CA LEU A 9 15.70 24.15 -23.23
C LEU A 9 16.58 23.26 -22.35
N PHE A 10 16.52 23.47 -21.03
CA PHE A 10 17.03 22.51 -20.07
C PHE A 10 16.19 21.23 -20.22
N PRO A 11 16.78 20.08 -20.60
CA PRO A 11 16.08 18.82 -20.45
C PRO A 11 15.87 18.62 -18.95
N SER A 12 14.61 18.54 -18.54
CA SER A 12 14.20 18.15 -17.20
C SER A 12 14.66 16.71 -16.97
N PHE A 13 15.91 16.56 -16.50
CA PHE A 13 16.45 15.28 -16.08
C PHE A 13 15.69 14.89 -14.80
N LEU A 14 14.68 14.04 -14.94
CA LEU A 14 14.07 13.32 -13.82
C LEU A 14 15.15 12.37 -13.30
N VAL A 15 15.87 12.81 -12.27
CA VAL A 15 16.89 12.01 -11.61
C VAL A 15 16.17 10.95 -10.77
N LEU A 16 15.97 9.76 -11.35
CA LEU A 16 15.61 8.54 -10.63
C LEU A 16 16.83 8.07 -9.82
N CYS A 17 17.09 8.70 -8.67
CA CYS A 17 18.09 8.20 -7.72
C CYS A 17 17.54 6.95 -7.02
N SER A 18 17.81 5.76 -7.56
CA SER A 18 17.65 4.52 -6.80
C SER A 18 18.95 4.27 -6.01
N PHE A 19 18.92 4.47 -4.70
CA PHE A 19 20.01 4.03 -3.82
C PHE A 19 19.78 2.58 -3.43
N VAL A 20 20.62 1.67 -3.90
CA VAL A 20 20.61 0.27 -3.44
C VAL A 20 21.52 0.18 -2.21
N LYS A 21 20.94 -0.01 -1.03
CA LYS A 21 21.68 -0.25 0.21
C LYS A 21 21.54 -1.74 0.60
N LEU A 22 22.65 -2.38 0.94
CA LEU A 22 22.63 -3.64 1.71
C LEU A 22 22.34 -3.26 3.17
N GLN A 23 21.25 -3.76 3.75
CA GLN A 23 20.63 -3.16 4.93
C GLN A 23 21.01 -3.84 6.26
N ASP A 24 21.22 -3.02 7.31
CA ASP A 24 21.41 -3.40 8.73
C ASP A 24 20.06 -3.52 9.49
N GLN A 25 20.10 -4.22 10.62
CA GLN A 25 19.08 -5.10 11.22
C GLN A 25 17.77 -4.52 11.80
N ASP A 26 17.43 -3.24 11.58
CA ASP A 26 16.19 -2.64 12.11
C ASP A 26 15.23 -2.26 10.97
N ILE A 27 14.51 -3.26 10.45
CA ILE A 27 13.58 -3.09 9.33
C ILE A 27 12.14 -3.17 9.82
N GLU A 28 11.46 -2.02 9.81
CA GLU A 28 10.02 -1.94 10.01
C GLU A 28 9.35 -1.61 8.66
N THR A 29 8.71 -2.61 8.06
CA THR A 29 7.82 -2.36 6.90
C THR A 29 6.46 -1.82 7.36
N GLY A 30 6.11 -2.11 8.62
CA GLY A 30 4.79 -1.87 9.20
C GLY A 30 3.72 -2.85 8.71
N PHE A 31 4.04 -3.83 7.86
CA PHE A 31 3.04 -4.73 7.29
C PHE A 31 2.42 -5.64 8.36
N SER A 32 3.26 -6.34 9.12
CA SER A 32 2.79 -7.23 10.19
C SER A 32 2.02 -6.46 11.26
N GLU A 33 2.59 -5.32 11.69
CA GLU A 33 1.96 -4.43 12.68
C GLU A 33 0.59 -3.96 12.23
N THR A 34 0.47 -3.47 10.99
CA THR A 34 -0.81 -3.00 10.45
C THR A 34 -1.85 -4.12 10.40
N CYS A 35 -1.46 -5.30 9.91
CA CYS A 35 -2.36 -6.45 9.88
C CYS A 35 -2.83 -6.85 11.29
N LEU A 36 -1.95 -6.83 12.28
CA LEU A 36 -2.27 -7.20 13.65
C LEU A 36 -3.12 -6.14 14.35
N LYS A 37 -2.88 -4.85 14.08
CA LYS A 37 -3.68 -3.75 14.59
C LYS A 37 -5.13 -3.86 14.09
N ILE A 38 -5.33 -3.90 12.78
CA ILE A 38 -6.66 -4.04 12.16
C ILE A 38 -7.34 -5.34 12.64
N SER A 39 -6.58 -6.43 12.70
CA SER A 39 -7.12 -7.69 13.22
C SER A 39 -7.63 -7.56 14.66
N SER A 40 -6.94 -6.82 15.52
CA SER A 40 -7.33 -6.70 16.93
C SER A 40 -8.59 -5.86 17.09
N GLU A 41 -8.74 -4.83 16.27
CA GLU A 41 -9.96 -4.02 16.17
C GLU A 41 -11.15 -4.90 15.74
N TYR A 42 -10.97 -5.74 14.72
CA TYR A 42 -12.03 -6.60 14.18
C TYR A 42 -12.41 -7.80 15.05
N GLU A 43 -11.58 -8.19 16.01
CA GLU A 43 -11.92 -9.26 16.96
C GLU A 43 -12.98 -8.85 17.98
N MET A 44 -13.15 -7.55 18.21
CA MET A 44 -14.06 -7.01 19.22
C MET A 44 -15.42 -6.58 18.65
N GLU A 45 -15.62 -6.69 17.35
CA GLU A 45 -16.82 -6.24 16.63
C GLU A 45 -17.89 -7.34 16.52
N ASP A 46 -19.15 -6.92 16.32
CA ASP A 46 -20.30 -7.81 16.14
C ASP A 46 -20.17 -8.69 14.87
N GLU A 47 -20.89 -9.82 14.82
CA GLU A 47 -20.82 -10.83 13.75
C GLU A 47 -21.37 -10.38 12.38
N HIS A 48 -21.62 -9.09 12.17
CA HIS A 48 -22.10 -8.57 10.90
C HIS A 48 -21.06 -8.75 9.79
N GLY A 49 -21.53 -9.21 8.62
CA GLY A 49 -20.70 -9.52 7.47
C GLY A 49 -20.27 -8.26 6.72
N ASN A 50 -19.10 -7.71 7.05
CA ASN A 50 -18.61 -6.44 6.49
C ASN A 50 -17.46 -6.62 5.47
N VAL A 51 -17.07 -7.86 5.16
CA VAL A 51 -16.01 -8.14 4.20
C VAL A 51 -16.49 -9.10 3.12
N PHE A 52 -16.51 -8.66 1.87
CA PHE A 52 -16.93 -9.48 0.74
C PHE A 52 -15.77 -10.32 0.20
N ASN A 53 -15.95 -11.64 0.10
CA ASN A 53 -15.02 -12.55 -0.58
C ASN A 53 -15.46 -12.79 -2.02
N ASN A 54 -14.64 -12.38 -2.98
CA ASN A 54 -14.99 -12.45 -4.40
C ASN A 54 -15.06 -13.87 -4.96
N LYS A 55 -14.36 -14.84 -4.36
CA LYS A 55 -14.26 -16.20 -4.87
C LYS A 55 -15.41 -17.07 -4.40
N THR A 56 -15.85 -16.87 -3.17
CA THR A 56 -17.00 -17.59 -2.60
C THR A 56 -18.31 -16.83 -2.78
N HIS A 57 -18.24 -15.55 -3.17
CA HIS A 57 -19.37 -14.62 -3.23
C HIS A 57 -20.14 -14.56 -1.90
N LYS A 58 -19.40 -14.54 -0.79
CA LYS A 58 -19.95 -14.50 0.57
C LYS A 58 -19.37 -13.34 1.36
N PHE A 59 -20.19 -12.79 2.25
CA PHE A 59 -19.72 -11.89 3.30
C PHE A 59 -19.14 -12.70 4.45
N LEU A 60 -18.01 -12.24 4.95
CA LEU A 60 -17.36 -12.72 6.17
C LEU A 60 -17.60 -11.71 7.27
N SER A 61 -17.79 -12.20 8.49
CA SER A 61 -17.79 -11.34 9.67
C SER A 61 -16.38 -10.80 9.93
N LEU A 62 -16.30 -9.66 10.62
CA LEU A 62 -15.01 -9.06 10.99
C LEU A 62 -14.15 -10.01 11.85
N PRO A 63 -14.70 -10.76 12.83
CA PRO A 63 -13.94 -11.78 13.56
C PRO A 63 -13.46 -12.97 12.72
N GLU A 64 -14.18 -13.35 11.65
CA GLU A 64 -13.69 -14.35 10.71
C GLU A 64 -12.54 -13.82 9.87
N PHE A 65 -12.66 -12.58 9.40
CA PHE A 65 -11.66 -11.93 8.59
C PHE A 65 -10.38 -11.60 9.38
N SER A 66 -10.48 -11.32 10.68
CA SER A 66 -9.32 -11.08 11.55
C SER A 66 -8.33 -12.25 11.56
N LYS A 67 -8.83 -13.50 11.51
CA LYS A 67 -8.01 -14.72 11.41
C LYS A 67 -7.18 -14.76 10.12
N ILE A 68 -7.72 -14.21 9.03
CA ILE A 68 -7.02 -14.09 7.75
C ILE A 68 -5.88 -13.07 7.89
N LEU A 69 -6.16 -11.90 8.48
CA LEU A 69 -5.15 -10.86 8.74
C LEU A 69 -4.01 -11.37 9.64
N LYS A 70 -4.32 -12.09 10.74
CA LYS A 70 -3.30 -12.74 11.59
C LYS A 70 -2.45 -13.79 10.86
N THR A 71 -3.04 -14.46 9.87
CA THR A 71 -2.29 -15.43 9.07
C THR A 71 -1.37 -14.71 8.10
N VAL A 72 -1.86 -13.63 7.50
CA VAL A 72 -1.14 -12.84 6.51
C VAL A 72 0.00 -12.04 7.14
N SER A 73 -0.15 -11.53 8.36
CA SER A 73 0.87 -10.72 9.05
C SER A 73 2.23 -11.43 9.17
N LYS A 74 2.24 -12.76 9.13
CA LYS A 74 3.45 -13.60 9.18
C LYS A 74 4.33 -13.52 7.92
N TYR A 75 3.86 -12.91 6.83
CA TYR A 75 4.59 -12.80 5.57
C TYR A 75 5.43 -11.52 5.43
N ASP A 76 5.62 -10.78 6.53
CA ASP A 76 6.58 -9.69 6.60
C ASP A 76 8.04 -10.18 6.47
N LEU A 77 8.99 -9.25 6.49
CA LEU A 77 10.41 -9.57 6.38
C LEU A 77 10.91 -10.39 7.56
N ASP A 78 11.65 -11.46 7.24
CA ASP A 78 12.43 -12.21 8.23
C ASP A 78 13.66 -11.39 8.66
N LYS A 79 13.79 -11.13 9.97
CA LYS A 79 14.90 -10.37 10.59
C LYS A 79 16.28 -11.02 10.37
N ASN A 80 16.34 -12.32 10.12
CA ASN A 80 17.59 -13.06 9.91
C ASN A 80 18.00 -13.11 8.43
N THR A 81 17.18 -12.57 7.54
CA THR A 81 17.43 -12.59 6.09
C THR A 81 17.98 -11.25 5.63
N LYS A 82 18.92 -11.29 4.68
CA LYS A 82 19.45 -10.09 4.03
C LYS A 82 18.57 -9.68 2.85
N TYR A 83 18.34 -8.38 2.71
CA TYR A 83 17.59 -7.78 1.63
C TYR A 83 18.39 -6.67 0.96
N GLU A 84 18.24 -6.56 -0.36
CA GLU A 84 18.51 -5.33 -1.09
C GLU A 84 17.34 -4.38 -0.88
N PHE A 85 17.64 -3.16 -0.47
CA PHE A 85 16.66 -2.11 -0.26
C PHE A 85 16.76 -1.05 -1.34
N GLU A 86 15.62 -0.73 -1.94
CA GLU A 86 15.43 0.32 -2.94
C GLU A 86 14.35 1.29 -2.46
N GLU A 87 14.69 2.57 -2.39
CA GLU A 87 13.76 3.66 -2.10
C GLU A 87 13.71 4.62 -3.27
N SER A 88 12.50 5.06 -3.63
CA SER A 88 12.24 5.94 -4.77
C SER A 88 10.95 6.72 -4.55
N ASN A 89 10.79 7.86 -5.22
CA ASN A 89 9.58 8.68 -5.17
C ASN A 89 8.98 8.83 -6.56
N ILE A 90 7.65 8.77 -6.66
CA ILE A 90 6.86 9.00 -7.88
C ILE A 90 5.78 10.02 -7.55
N GLY A 91 6.05 11.31 -7.81
CA GLY A 91 5.16 12.38 -7.38
C GLY A 91 4.99 12.39 -5.87
N LYS A 92 3.76 12.15 -5.40
CA LYS A 92 3.40 12.05 -3.97
C LYS A 92 3.54 10.63 -3.39
N ILE A 93 3.98 9.67 -4.19
CA ILE A 93 4.11 8.27 -3.78
C ILE A 93 5.55 8.00 -3.36
N GLU A 94 5.74 7.67 -2.09
CA GLU A 94 6.96 7.06 -1.58
C GLU A 94 6.92 5.55 -1.86
N LYS A 95 7.95 5.03 -2.53
CA LYS A 95 8.07 3.61 -2.88
C LYS A 95 9.30 3.02 -2.19
N LYS A 96 9.06 2.01 -1.36
CA LYS A 96 10.08 1.18 -0.71
C LYS A 96 9.97 -0.26 -1.19
N VAL A 97 11.09 -0.87 -1.59
CA VAL A 97 11.15 -2.25 -2.04
C VAL A 97 12.30 -2.97 -1.35
N TRP A 98 11.97 -4.08 -0.70
CA TRP A 98 12.92 -5.03 -0.15
C TRP A 98 12.94 -6.25 -1.06
N LYS A 99 14.09 -6.57 -1.65
CA LYS A 99 14.29 -7.76 -2.49
C LYS A 99 15.20 -8.73 -1.77
N ASN A 100 14.78 -9.97 -1.68
CA ASN A 100 15.58 -11.02 -1.08
C ASN A 100 16.76 -11.37 -1.97
N ILE A 101 17.96 -11.44 -1.39
CA ILE A 101 19.17 -11.85 -2.12
C ILE A 101 19.54 -13.32 -1.89
N THR A 102 18.86 -13.99 -0.97
CA THR A 102 19.07 -15.41 -0.65
C THR A 102 18.22 -16.29 -1.57
N LYS A 103 18.87 -17.11 -2.41
CA LYS A 103 18.19 -17.91 -3.45
C LYS A 103 17.14 -18.90 -2.94
N GLU A 104 17.24 -19.36 -1.70
CA GLU A 104 16.36 -20.39 -1.12
C GLU A 104 15.22 -19.83 -0.27
N ASN A 105 15.18 -18.51 -0.04
CA ASN A 105 14.16 -17.94 0.82
C ASN A 105 12.79 -17.93 0.13
N LYS A 106 11.75 -18.17 0.93
CA LYS A 106 10.36 -18.19 0.50
C LYS A 106 9.85 -16.83 0.02
N LEU A 107 10.31 -15.76 0.65
CA LEU A 107 9.99 -14.39 0.30
C LEU A 107 10.91 -13.90 -0.82
N ILE A 108 10.34 -13.44 -1.93
CA ILE A 108 11.09 -12.85 -3.06
C ILE A 108 11.23 -11.34 -2.84
N SER A 109 10.12 -10.67 -2.55
CA SER A 109 10.13 -9.23 -2.31
C SER A 109 8.93 -8.76 -1.49
N LEU A 110 9.11 -7.64 -0.81
CA LEU A 110 8.06 -6.83 -0.23
C LEU A 110 8.19 -5.43 -0.82
N LYS A 111 7.08 -4.88 -1.30
CA LYS A 111 6.97 -3.50 -1.79
C LYS A 111 5.94 -2.78 -0.95
N LYS A 112 6.29 -1.60 -0.45
CA LYS A 112 5.38 -0.65 0.19
C LYS A 112 5.30 0.61 -0.67
N LEU A 113 4.08 1.05 -0.92
CA LEU A 113 3.80 2.37 -1.47
C LEU A 113 3.04 3.16 -0.41
N THR A 114 3.51 4.37 -0.11
CA THR A 114 2.82 5.31 0.77
C THR A 114 2.48 6.54 -0.06
N PHE A 115 1.21 6.88 -0.15
CA PHE A 115 0.72 8.07 -0.81
C PHE A 115 0.05 8.98 0.21
N LYS A 116 0.41 10.25 0.21
CA LYS A 116 -0.25 11.28 1.02
C LYS A 116 -0.77 12.38 0.12
N THR A 117 -2.02 12.76 0.30
CA THR A 117 -2.60 13.89 -0.41
C THR A 117 -3.53 14.68 0.48
N VAL A 118 -3.89 15.86 0.01
CA VAL A 118 -4.85 16.71 0.69
C VAL A 118 -5.90 17.11 -0.32
N ILE A 119 -7.15 16.75 -0.06
CA ILE A 119 -8.29 17.02 -0.93
C ILE A 119 -9.12 18.15 -0.28
N GLU A 120 -9.36 19.20 -1.05
CA GLU A 120 -10.28 20.28 -0.68
C GLU A 120 -11.60 20.06 -1.42
N GLN A 121 -12.70 19.99 -0.68
CA GLN A 121 -14.05 19.83 -1.23
C GLN A 121 -15.01 20.88 -0.69
N GLU A 122 -15.96 21.28 -1.51
CA GLU A 122 -17.08 22.10 -1.09
C GLU A 122 -18.31 21.22 -0.86
N PHE A 123 -18.82 21.20 0.36
CA PHE A 123 -20.03 20.44 0.72
C PHE A 123 -20.94 21.30 1.59
N SER A 124 -22.23 21.36 1.28
CA SER A 124 -23.22 22.13 2.03
C SER A 124 -22.83 23.61 2.31
N GLY A 125 -22.10 24.25 1.38
CA GLY A 125 -21.66 25.65 1.51
C GLY A 125 -20.42 25.87 2.39
N GLY A 126 -19.79 24.80 2.89
CA GLY A 126 -18.51 24.85 3.59
C GLY A 126 -17.37 24.25 2.76
N LYS A 127 -16.15 24.75 2.96
CA LYS A 127 -14.91 24.17 2.44
C LYS A 127 -14.32 23.23 3.47
N PHE A 128 -14.15 21.97 3.09
CA PHE A 128 -13.53 20.93 3.89
C PHE A 128 -12.19 20.57 3.27
N LYS A 129 -11.19 20.38 4.12
CA LYS A 129 -9.85 19.98 3.70
C LYS A 129 -9.46 18.75 4.50
N ASN A 130 -9.42 17.62 3.81
CA ASN A 130 -9.10 16.32 4.39
C ASN A 130 -7.73 15.86 3.88
N GLU A 131 -6.89 15.40 4.79
CA GLU A 131 -5.65 14.71 4.45
C GLU A 131 -5.96 13.22 4.32
N PHE A 132 -5.37 12.57 3.32
CA PHE A 132 -5.53 11.16 3.05
C PHE A 132 -4.17 10.48 2.90
N GLU A 133 -4.02 9.33 3.56
CA GLU A 133 -2.92 8.39 3.44
C GLU A 133 -3.45 7.07 2.87
N ILE A 134 -2.87 6.65 1.73
CA ILE A 134 -3.09 5.34 1.13
C ILE A 134 -1.79 4.55 1.22
N ILE A 135 -1.86 3.33 1.75
CA ILE A 135 -0.73 2.42 1.86
C ILE A 135 -1.04 1.13 1.11
N ASP A 136 -0.25 0.85 0.07
CA ASP A 136 -0.27 -0.42 -0.65
C ASP A 136 0.94 -1.26 -0.28
N TYR A 137 0.69 -2.45 0.26
CA TYR A 137 1.68 -3.51 0.42
C TYR A 137 1.54 -4.53 -0.70
N THR A 138 2.65 -4.96 -1.27
CA THR A 138 2.72 -6.10 -2.19
C THR A 138 3.83 -7.04 -1.77
N ILE A 139 3.47 -8.28 -1.47
CA ILE A 139 4.41 -9.35 -1.11
C ILE A 139 4.42 -10.38 -2.23
N THR A 140 5.61 -10.75 -2.68
CA THR A 140 5.83 -11.78 -3.70
C THR A 140 6.66 -12.91 -3.11
N ARG A 141 6.24 -14.16 -3.33
CA ARG A 141 6.81 -15.37 -2.73
C ARG A 141 7.01 -16.46 -3.78
N ASN A 142 7.92 -17.40 -3.50
CA ASN A 142 8.19 -18.55 -4.36
C ASN A 142 7.18 -19.70 -4.16
N GLU A 143 6.53 -19.76 -2.99
CA GLU A 143 5.54 -20.76 -2.60
C GLU A 143 4.17 -20.11 -2.33
N LYS A 144 3.12 -20.92 -2.14
CA LYS A 144 1.78 -20.39 -1.86
C LYS A 144 1.68 -19.79 -0.43
N PRO A 145 0.92 -18.69 -0.25
CA PRO A 145 0.44 -17.81 -1.30
C PRO A 145 1.60 -17.11 -2.01
N LYS A 146 1.58 -17.07 -3.35
CA LYS A 146 2.63 -16.50 -4.21
C LYS A 146 2.58 -14.98 -4.22
N LYS A 147 1.39 -14.39 -4.14
CA LYS A 147 1.23 -12.94 -4.12
C LYS A 147 0.22 -12.54 -3.06
N ILE A 148 0.57 -11.53 -2.28
CA ILE A 148 -0.35 -10.86 -1.36
C ILE A 148 -0.32 -9.38 -1.68
N TYR A 149 -1.48 -8.78 -1.80
CA TYR A 149 -1.65 -7.34 -1.95
C TYR A 149 -2.59 -6.86 -0.86
N LEU A 150 -2.23 -5.82 -0.12
CA LEU A 150 -3.06 -5.21 0.92
C LEU A 150 -3.07 -3.70 0.68
N ARG A 151 -4.26 -3.11 0.56
CA ARG A 151 -4.49 -1.67 0.53
C ARG A 151 -5.18 -1.23 1.81
N ILE A 152 -4.63 -0.18 2.40
CA ILE A 152 -5.14 0.50 3.59
C ILE A 152 -5.36 1.96 3.22
N ILE A 153 -6.47 2.53 3.67
CA ILE A 153 -6.79 3.95 3.49
C ILE A 153 -7.14 4.51 4.86
N GLU A 154 -6.49 5.58 5.29
CA GLU A 154 -6.75 6.20 6.60
C GLU A 154 -6.65 5.23 7.80
N ASN A 155 -5.70 4.28 7.73
CA ASN A 155 -5.53 3.17 8.69
C ASN A 155 -6.64 2.11 8.69
N GLU A 156 -7.63 2.23 7.81
CA GLU A 156 -8.70 1.24 7.65
C GLU A 156 -8.41 0.29 6.49
N PHE A 157 -8.85 -0.96 6.64
CA PHE A 157 -8.75 -1.97 5.59
C PHE A 157 -9.67 -1.63 4.42
N GLU A 158 -9.13 -1.54 3.19
CA GLU A 158 -9.96 -1.44 1.97
C GLU A 158 -10.01 -2.79 1.25
N ARG A 159 -8.84 -3.37 0.96
CA ARG A 159 -8.75 -4.60 0.17
C ARG A 159 -7.54 -5.44 0.50
N ILE A 160 -7.73 -6.74 0.45
CA ILE A 160 -6.62 -7.70 0.42
C ILE A 160 -6.85 -8.72 -0.69
N THR A 161 -5.83 -8.98 -1.49
CA THR A 161 -5.79 -10.09 -2.43
C THR A 161 -4.74 -11.10 -1.98
N ILE A 162 -5.13 -12.36 -1.84
CA ILE A 162 -4.23 -13.49 -1.57
C ILE A 162 -4.32 -14.44 -2.76
N ASP A 163 -3.26 -14.49 -3.57
CA ASP A 163 -3.21 -15.12 -4.88
C ASP A 163 -4.36 -14.65 -5.80
N ASN A 164 -5.44 -15.42 -5.87
CA ASN A 164 -6.61 -15.18 -6.71
C ASN A 164 -7.90 -14.96 -5.91
N VAL A 165 -7.79 -14.74 -4.60
CA VAL A 165 -8.92 -14.45 -3.72
C VAL A 165 -8.80 -13.00 -3.27
N GLU A 166 -9.79 -12.18 -3.63
CA GLU A 166 -9.91 -10.79 -3.19
C GLU A 166 -10.96 -10.69 -2.09
N TYR A 167 -10.63 -9.92 -1.07
CA TYR A 167 -11.51 -9.53 0.00
C TYR A 167 -11.58 -8.01 0.01
N THR A 168 -12.80 -7.47 0.06
CA THR A 168 -13.03 -6.02 0.04
C THR A 168 -13.90 -5.64 1.24
N GLY A 169 -13.49 -4.60 1.97
CA GLY A 169 -14.28 -4.04 3.04
C GLY A 169 -15.50 -3.31 2.48
N VAL A 170 -16.65 -3.51 3.12
CA VAL A 170 -17.91 -2.86 2.75
C VAL A 170 -18.32 -2.00 3.94
N PHE A 171 -18.05 -0.70 3.81
CA PHE A 171 -18.34 0.29 4.85
C PHE A 171 -19.39 1.27 4.34
N GLU A 172 -20.42 1.52 5.15
CA GLU A 172 -21.53 2.40 4.77
C GLU A 172 -21.13 3.88 4.78
N SER A 173 -20.12 4.25 5.57
CA SER A 173 -19.59 5.61 5.67
C SER A 173 -18.22 5.68 5.00
N ARG A 174 -18.10 6.48 3.93
CA ARG A 174 -16.82 6.86 3.33
C ARG A 174 -16.52 8.31 3.62
N LEU A 175 -15.25 8.63 3.89
CA LEU A 175 -14.80 10.00 4.10
C LEU A 175 -14.95 10.80 2.80
N LEU A 176 -15.48 12.02 2.92
CA LEU A 176 -15.64 12.93 1.80
C LEU A 176 -14.25 13.27 1.21
N GLY A 177 -14.04 12.97 -0.07
CA GLY A 177 -12.74 13.17 -0.74
C GLY A 177 -11.89 11.91 -0.93
N ILE A 178 -12.33 10.76 -0.43
CA ILE A 178 -11.57 9.52 -0.53
C ILE A 178 -11.46 9.01 -1.97
N ASP A 179 -12.52 9.16 -2.77
CA ASP A 179 -12.55 8.70 -4.16
C ASP A 179 -11.56 9.49 -5.02
N GLU A 180 -11.46 10.80 -4.80
CA GLU A 180 -10.49 11.67 -5.47
C GLU A 180 -9.05 11.36 -5.05
N ALA A 181 -8.84 10.98 -3.79
CA ALA A 181 -7.52 10.54 -3.31
C ALA A 181 -7.10 9.22 -3.96
N GLU A 182 -8.01 8.24 -4.06
CA GLU A 182 -7.77 6.98 -4.75
C GLU A 182 -7.51 7.18 -6.24
N GLU A 183 -8.31 8.01 -6.91
CA GLU A 183 -8.14 8.34 -8.31
C GLU A 183 -6.77 9.00 -8.57
N GLU A 184 -6.36 9.95 -7.73
CA GLU A 184 -5.03 10.57 -7.85
C GLU A 184 -3.92 9.52 -7.69
N PHE A 185 -4.04 8.63 -6.70
CA PHE A 185 -3.06 7.57 -6.44
C PHE A 185 -2.93 6.61 -7.63
N ASP A 186 -4.06 6.09 -8.13
CA ASP A 186 -4.08 5.15 -9.25
C ASP A 186 -3.58 5.82 -10.55
N ASN A 187 -3.90 7.09 -10.78
CA ASN A 187 -3.38 7.86 -11.91
C ASN A 187 -1.86 8.03 -11.85
N LEU A 188 -1.28 8.28 -10.67
CA LEU A 188 0.16 8.38 -10.49
C LEU A 188 0.87 7.03 -10.72
N LEU A 189 0.24 5.91 -10.35
CA LEU A 189 0.79 4.57 -10.62
C LEU A 189 0.74 4.18 -12.09
N ASN A 190 -0.24 4.67 -12.84
CA ASN A 190 -0.46 4.33 -14.25
C ASN A 190 0.25 5.26 -15.24
N LYS A 191 0.77 6.42 -14.80
CA LYS A 191 1.63 7.29 -15.60
C LYS A 191 2.99 6.63 -15.83
N LYS A 192 3.11 5.90 -16.94
CA LYS A 192 4.37 5.35 -17.47
C LYS A 192 5.17 6.41 -18.22
#